data_AF-A0A957ESI2-F1
#
_entry.id   AF-A0A957ESI2-F1
#
_cell.length_a   1.000
_cell.length_b   1.000
_cell.length_c   1.000
_cell.angle_alpha   90.00
_cell.angle_beta   90.00
_cell.angle_gamma   90.00
#
_symmetry.space_group_name_H-M   'P 1'
#
loop_
_entity.id
_entity.type
_entity.pdbx_description
1 polymer ?
#
loop_
_entity_poly.entity_id
_entity_poly.type
_entity_poly.pdbx_seq_one_letter_code
_entity_poly.pdbx_strand_id
1 'polypeptide(L)'
;MQKQITITIPQSLYQRVHELANRRNLPVATLLETAVSLAEAQPHDPATTALAQEEAAYRAQHPTLLANYPGQYVAIHQGQLIDHDPDELTLLHRLDATHPTQVVLMKRVEPLPQPMLRS
;
A
#
# COMPACT_ATOMS: atom_id res chain seq x y z
N MET A 1 -25.81 6.43 -27.21
CA MET A 1 -26.20 5.00 -27.17
C MET A 1 -26.28 4.58 -25.72
N GLN A 2 -27.40 4.03 -25.23
CA GLN A 2 -27.50 3.53 -23.86
C GLN A 2 -27.11 2.05 -23.85
N LYS A 3 -26.10 1.69 -23.06
CA LYS A 3 -25.64 0.30 -22.90
C LYS A 3 -26.01 -0.15 -21.48
N GLN A 4 -26.90 -1.12 -21.38
CA GLN A 4 -27.27 -1.72 -20.09
C GLN A 4 -26.23 -2.79 -19.74
N ILE A 5 -25.60 -2.65 -18.56
CA ILE A 5 -24.55 -3.54 -18.07
C ILE A 5 -24.98 -4.06 -16.70
N THR A 6 -24.94 -5.38 -16.53
CA THR A 6 -25.19 -6.03 -15.24
C THR A 6 -23.86 -6.40 -14.59
N ILE A 7 -23.67 -6.03 -13.33
CA ILE A 7 -22.48 -6.37 -12.55
C ILE A 7 -22.88 -7.16 -11.30
N THR A 8 -22.05 -8.12 -10.91
CA THR A 8 -22.24 -8.87 -9.66
C THR A 8 -21.41 -8.21 -8.57
N ILE A 9 -22.08 -7.72 -7.53
CA ILE A 9 -21.45 -7.11 -6.35
C ILE A 9 -21.96 -7.76 -5.07
N PRO A 10 -21.19 -7.71 -3.97
CA PRO A 10 -21.67 -8.20 -2.68
C PRO A 10 -22.96 -7.49 -2.25
N GLN A 11 -23.90 -8.25 -1.69
CA GLN A 11 -25.19 -7.70 -1.23
C GLN A 11 -25.01 -6.55 -0.24
N SER A 12 -24.02 -6.66 0.66
CA SER A 12 -23.68 -5.62 1.63
C SER A 12 -23.24 -4.31 0.98
N LEU A 13 -22.54 -4.38 -0.15
CA LEU A 13 -22.12 -3.20 -0.92
C LEU A 13 -23.33 -2.56 -1.60
N TYR A 14 -24.19 -3.36 -2.23
CA TYR A 14 -25.42 -2.83 -2.84
C TYR A 14 -26.31 -2.10 -1.82
N GLN A 15 -26.54 -2.71 -0.64
CA GLN A 15 -27.32 -2.09 0.44
C GLN A 15 -26.74 -0.73 0.85
N ARG A 16 -25.41 -0.65 1.06
CA ARG A 16 -24.75 0.59 1.45
C ARG A 16 -24.86 1.68 0.38
N VAL A 17 -24.67 1.32 -0.88
CA VAL A 17 -24.81 2.25 -2.02
C VAL A 17 -26.26 2.73 -2.15
N HIS A 18 -27.22 1.82 -2.00
CA HIS A 18 -28.65 2.14 -2.08
C HIS A 18 -29.09 3.08 -0.95
N GLU A 19 -28.66 2.83 0.29
CA GLU A 19 -28.94 3.74 1.41
C GLU A 19 -28.34 5.12 1.19
N LEU A 20 -27.09 5.19 0.71
CA LEU A 20 -26.43 6.47 0.43
C LEU A 20 -27.12 7.24 -0.70
N ALA A 21 -27.56 6.53 -1.73
CA ALA A 21 -28.33 7.09 -2.84
C ALA A 21 -29.65 7.69 -2.36
N ASN A 22 -30.40 6.94 -1.53
CA ASN A 22 -31.66 7.41 -0.95
C ASN A 22 -31.46 8.64 -0.05
N ARG A 23 -30.43 8.64 0.80
CA ARG A 23 -30.12 9.81 1.66
C ARG A 23 -29.79 11.07 0.87
N ARG A 24 -29.16 10.91 -0.29
CA ARG A 24 -28.76 12.02 -1.16
C ARG A 24 -29.81 12.34 -2.24
N ASN A 25 -30.91 11.59 -2.29
CA ASN A 25 -31.93 11.67 -3.32
C ASN A 25 -31.34 11.61 -4.75
N LEU A 26 -30.37 10.71 -4.95
CA LEU A 26 -29.66 10.52 -6.21
C LEU A 26 -29.90 9.11 -6.76
N PRO A 27 -29.94 8.93 -8.10
CA PRO A 27 -29.90 7.60 -8.69
C PRO A 27 -28.62 6.85 -8.32
N VAL A 28 -28.72 5.53 -8.10
CA VAL A 28 -27.56 4.67 -7.81
C VAL A 28 -26.50 4.78 -8.90
N ALA A 29 -26.91 4.87 -10.18
CA ALA A 29 -25.99 5.05 -11.30
C ALA A 29 -25.14 6.32 -11.15
N THR A 30 -25.76 7.46 -10.84
CA THR A 30 -25.06 8.74 -10.63
C THR A 30 -24.12 8.71 -9.43
N LEU A 31 -24.52 7.99 -8.37
CA LEU A 31 -23.66 7.79 -7.21
C LEU A 31 -22.42 6.94 -7.55
N LEU A 32 -22.58 5.90 -8.38
CA LEU A 32 -21.47 5.07 -8.86
C LEU A 32 -20.54 5.87 -9.79
N GLU A 33 -21.08 6.68 -10.70
CA GLU A 33 -20.29 7.60 -11.53
C GLU A 33 -19.44 8.54 -10.67
N THR A 34 -20.07 9.15 -9.66
CA THR A 34 -19.37 10.04 -8.72
C THR A 34 -18.28 9.30 -7.94
N ALA A 35 -18.54 8.06 -7.52
CA ALA A 35 -17.57 7.24 -6.81
C ALA A 35 -16.36 6.89 -7.68
N VAL A 36 -16.58 6.58 -8.97
CA VAL A 36 -15.50 6.33 -9.94
C VAL A 36 -14.70 7.61 -10.16
N SER A 37 -15.35 8.73 -10.44
CA SER A 37 -14.65 10.01 -10.62
C SER A 37 -13.88 10.43 -9.38
N LEU A 38 -14.39 10.16 -8.17
CA LEU A 38 -13.67 10.42 -6.92
C LEU A 38 -12.46 9.50 -6.76
N ALA A 39 -12.58 8.22 -7.11
CA ALA A 39 -11.46 7.27 -7.08
C ALA A 39 -10.38 7.60 -8.11
N GLU A 40 -10.76 8.16 -9.26
CA GLU A 40 -9.83 8.64 -10.30
C GLU A 40 -9.21 9.99 -9.95
N ALA A 41 -9.96 10.88 -9.29
CA ALA A 41 -9.51 12.20 -8.85
C ALA A 41 -8.68 12.14 -7.56
N GLN A 42 -8.78 11.05 -6.79
CA GLN A 42 -7.76 10.74 -5.80
C GLN A 42 -6.45 10.59 -6.56
N PRO A 43 -5.41 11.40 -6.26
CA PRO A 43 -4.11 11.11 -6.80
C PRO A 43 -3.80 9.66 -6.42
N HIS A 44 -3.61 8.80 -7.42
CA HIS A 44 -2.77 7.63 -7.22
C HIS A 44 -1.43 8.21 -6.82
N ASP A 45 -1.24 8.42 -5.53
CA ASP A 45 -0.04 9.06 -5.03
C ASP A 45 1.10 8.17 -5.51
N PRO A 46 1.98 8.65 -6.41
CA PRO A 46 3.09 7.86 -6.90
C PRO A 46 3.92 7.32 -5.74
N ALA A 47 3.90 7.99 -4.58
CA ALA A 47 4.50 7.48 -3.35
C ALA A 47 3.84 6.20 -2.82
N THR A 48 2.52 6.05 -2.94
CA THR A 48 1.81 4.83 -2.51
C THR A 48 2.14 3.66 -3.43
N THR A 49 2.24 3.90 -4.75
CA THR A 49 2.65 2.86 -5.70
C THR A 49 4.12 2.49 -5.52
N ALA A 50 5.01 3.47 -5.36
CA ALA A 50 6.43 3.23 -5.10
C ALA A 50 6.63 2.44 -3.79
N LEU A 51 6.00 2.87 -2.69
CA LEU A 51 6.10 2.16 -1.42
C LEU A 51 5.57 0.72 -1.49
N ALA A 52 4.50 0.47 -2.24
CA ALA A 52 3.99 -0.88 -2.47
C ALA A 52 4.98 -1.76 -3.25
N GLN A 53 5.71 -1.18 -4.20
CA GLN A 53 6.79 -1.86 -4.94
C GLN A 53 7.97 -2.19 -4.02
N GLU A 54 8.43 -1.22 -3.21
CA GLU A 54 9.52 -1.44 -2.26
C GLU A 54 9.15 -2.50 -1.22
N GLU A 55 7.91 -2.50 -0.73
CA GLU A 55 7.42 -3.48 0.22
C GLU A 55 7.33 -4.89 -0.41
N ALA A 56 7.00 -4.99 -1.71
CA ALA A 56 7.08 -6.26 -2.42
C ALA A 56 8.52 -6.76 -2.55
N ALA A 57 9.47 -5.86 -2.84
CA ALA A 57 10.89 -6.19 -2.91
C ALA A 57 11.47 -6.61 -1.56
N TYR A 58 11.10 -5.93 -0.47
CA TYR A 58 11.43 -6.31 0.90
C TYR A 58 10.99 -7.74 1.19
N ARG A 59 9.72 -8.09 0.90
CA ARG A 59 9.21 -9.45 1.13
C ARG A 59 9.94 -10.51 0.31
N ALA A 60 10.26 -10.21 -0.95
CA ALA A 60 11.00 -11.13 -1.81
C ALA A 60 12.43 -11.37 -1.31
N GLN A 61 13.08 -10.33 -0.76
CA GLN A 61 14.45 -10.39 -0.26
C GLN A 61 14.55 -10.73 1.24
N HIS A 62 13.43 -10.79 1.95
CA HIS A 62 13.38 -10.98 3.40
C HIS A 62 14.22 -12.16 3.91
N PRO A 63 14.23 -13.35 3.28
CA PRO A 63 15.09 -14.45 3.73
C PRO A 63 16.58 -14.09 3.70
N THR A 64 17.03 -13.38 2.66
CA THR A 64 18.41 -12.93 2.51
C THR A 64 18.74 -11.81 3.48
N LEU A 65 17.82 -10.86 3.66
CA LEU A 65 17.98 -9.76 4.61
C LEU A 65 18.05 -10.27 6.05
N LEU A 66 17.22 -11.25 6.40
CA LEU A 66 17.22 -11.87 7.73
C LEU A 66 18.52 -12.63 8.03
N ALA A 67 19.12 -13.26 7.01
CA ALA A 67 20.39 -13.95 7.15
C ALA A 67 21.58 -12.99 7.36
N ASN A 68 21.56 -11.83 6.71
CA ASN A 68 22.70 -10.91 6.67
C ASN A 68 22.59 -9.73 7.64
N TYR A 69 21.37 -9.25 7.91
CA TYR A 69 21.09 -8.04 8.69
C TYR A 69 20.03 -8.27 9.78
N PRO A 70 20.10 -9.34 10.59
CA PRO A 70 19.08 -9.63 11.58
C PRO A 70 18.97 -8.49 12.61
N GLY A 71 17.76 -8.00 12.83
CA GLY A 71 17.46 -6.97 13.83
C GLY A 71 17.91 -5.56 13.46
N GLN A 72 18.56 -5.37 12.31
CA GLN A 72 18.93 -4.05 11.78
C GLN A 72 17.79 -3.44 10.97
N TYR A 73 17.84 -2.14 10.77
CA TYR A 73 17.00 -1.41 9.84
C TYR A 73 17.64 -1.44 8.46
N VAL A 74 16.82 -1.68 7.45
CA VAL A 74 17.22 -1.70 6.04
C VAL A 74 16.45 -0.65 5.25
N ALA A 75 17.12 -0.03 4.31
CA ALA A 75 16.57 0.95 3.39
C ALA A 75 16.49 0.34 1.99
N ILE A 76 15.29 0.29 1.42
CA ILE A 76 15.04 -0.26 0.09
C ILE A 76 14.48 0.82 -0.82
N HIS A 77 15.10 0.97 -1.99
CA HIS A 77 14.67 1.87 -3.04
C HIS A 77 14.84 1.21 -4.41
N GLN A 78 13.84 1.35 -5.28
CA GLN A 78 13.76 0.67 -6.59
C GLN A 78 13.98 -0.84 -6.50
N GLY A 79 13.51 -1.44 -5.40
CA GLY A 79 13.63 -2.86 -5.12
C GLY A 79 15.05 -3.32 -4.76
N GLN A 80 15.96 -2.40 -4.44
CA GLN A 80 17.33 -2.73 -4.02
C GLN A 80 17.60 -2.23 -2.61
N LEU A 81 18.35 -3.01 -1.83
CA LEU A 81 18.92 -2.55 -0.56
C LEU A 81 19.96 -1.47 -0.85
N ILE A 82 19.71 -0.24 -0.41
CA ILE A 82 20.62 0.90 -0.64
C ILE A 82 21.44 1.27 0.59
N ASP A 83 20.96 0.97 1.80
CA ASP A 83 21.65 1.23 3.07
C ASP A 83 21.05 0.34 4.18
N HIS A 84 21.77 0.17 5.28
CA HIS A 84 21.31 -0.50 6.48
C HIS A 84 22.02 0.04 7.73
N ASP A 85 21.37 -0.05 8.89
CA ASP A 85 21.97 0.32 10.17
C ASP A 85 21.26 -0.37 11.34
N PRO A 86 21.96 -0.76 12.41
CA PRO A 86 21.30 -1.14 13.66
C PRO A 86 20.49 -0.01 14.30
N ASP A 87 20.84 1.26 14.07
CA ASP A 87 20.17 2.44 14.65
C ASP A 87 19.28 3.15 13.61
N GLU A 88 17.99 3.23 13.93
CA GLU A 88 16.95 3.81 13.04
C GLU A 88 17.22 5.27 12.70
N LEU A 89 17.63 6.08 13.69
CA LEU A 89 17.82 7.51 13.53
C LEU A 89 19.06 7.81 12.69
N THR A 90 20.10 7.00 12.87
CA THR A 90 21.34 7.11 12.09
C THR A 90 21.10 6.77 10.63
N LEU A 91 20.31 5.72 10.34
CA LEU A 91 19.89 5.40 8.98
C LEU A 91 19.03 6.52 8.38
N LEU A 92 18.04 7.00 9.12
CA LEU A 92 17.15 8.08 8.66
C LEU A 92 17.93 9.35 8.32
N HIS A 93 18.87 9.77 9.17
CA HIS A 93 19.71 10.94 8.92
C HIS A 93 20.56 10.80 7.64
N ARG A 94 21.09 9.60 7.35
CA ARG A 94 21.83 9.36 6.11
C ARG A 94 20.91 9.40 4.89
N LEU A 95 19.71 8.84 5.01
CA LEU A 95 18.71 8.86 3.94
C LEU A 95 18.22 10.28 3.67
N ASP A 96 17.96 11.10 4.69
CA ASP A 96 17.56 12.50 4.49
C ASP A 96 18.65 13.32 3.79
N ALA A 97 19.92 13.03 4.07
CA ALA A 97 21.04 13.70 3.41
C ALA A 97 21.26 13.25 1.96
N THR A 98 20.99 11.98 1.64
CA THR A 98 21.33 11.36 0.34
C THR A 98 20.13 11.23 -0.60
N HIS A 99 18.91 11.15 -0.06
CA HIS A 99 17.66 10.85 -0.77
C HIS A 99 16.48 11.76 -0.32
N PRO A 100 16.63 13.09 -0.22
CA PRO A 100 15.66 14.00 0.44
C PRO A 100 14.27 14.07 -0.20
N THR A 101 14.12 13.66 -1.46
CA THR A 101 12.85 13.73 -2.21
C THR A 101 12.39 12.38 -2.75
N GLN A 102 13.03 11.28 -2.32
CA GLN A 102 12.75 9.94 -2.83
C GLN A 102 11.99 9.12 -1.80
N VAL A 103 11.09 8.27 -2.28
CA VAL A 103 10.36 7.32 -1.45
C VAL A 103 11.26 6.11 -1.21
N VAL A 104 11.79 6.01 0.00
CA VAL A 104 12.63 4.90 0.45
C VAL A 104 11.87 4.15 1.54
N LEU A 105 11.75 2.83 1.40
CA LEU A 105 11.19 1.99 2.45
C LEU A 105 12.27 1.77 3.51
N MET A 106 12.02 2.21 4.73
CA MET A 106 12.84 1.87 5.89
C MET A 106 12.08 0.88 6.77
N LYS A 107 12.68 -0.30 7.04
CA LYS A 107 12.03 -1.36 7.82
C LYS A 107 13.03 -2.15 8.63
N ARG A 108 12.65 -2.54 9.85
CA ARG A 108 13.46 -3.44 10.67
C ARG A 108 13.31 -4.88 10.20
N VAL A 109 14.43 -5.57 10.07
CA VAL A 109 14.47 -6.97 9.67
C VAL A 109 14.22 -7.85 10.88
N GLU A 110 12.96 -8.23 11.05
CA GLU A 110 12.54 -9.14 12.10
C GLU A 110 12.04 -10.47 11.51
N PRO A 111 12.11 -11.59 12.27
CA PRO A 111 11.45 -12.82 11.90
C PRO A 111 9.96 -12.58 11.73
N LEU A 112 9.39 -13.01 10.59
CA LEU A 112 7.94 -12.95 10.41
C LEU A 112 7.27 -13.81 11.50
N PRO A 113 6.18 -13.33 12.13
CA PRO A 113 5.47 -14.13 13.12
C PRO A 113 5.01 -15.43 12.47
N GLN A 114 5.43 -16.57 13.02
CA GLN A 114 4.96 -17.87 12.55
C GLN A 114 3.44 -17.91 12.72
N PRO A 115 2.67 -18.23 11.67
CA PRO A 115 1.24 -18.41 11.81
C PRO A 115 1.03 -19.51 12.85
N MET A 116 0.42 -19.14 13.99
CA MET A 116 0.06 -20.10 15.02
C MET A 116 -0.97 -21.05 14.43
N LEU A 117 -0.52 -22.21 13.95
CA LEU A 117 -1.40 -23.31 13.59
C LEU A 117 -2.11 -23.76 14.88
N ARG A 118 -3.40 -23.39 15.01
CA ARG A 118 -4.28 -24.04 15.97
C ARG A 118 -4.59 -25.43 15.40
N SER A 119 -3.98 -26.45 16.00
CA SER A 119 -4.36 -27.87 15.85
C SER A 119 -5.69 -28.15 16.53
#